data_AF-A0A9Q1C7N0-F1
#
_entry.id   AF-A0A9Q1C7N0-F1
#
_cell.length_a   1.000
_cell.length_b   1.000
_cell.length_c   1.000
_cell.angle_alpha   90.00
_cell.angle_beta   90.00
_cell.angle_gamma   90.00
#
_symmetry.space_group_name_H-M   'P 1'
#
loop_
_entity.id
_entity.type
_entity.pdbx_description
1 polymer ?
#
loop_
_entity_poly.entity_id
_entity_poly.type
_entity_poly.pdbx_seq_one_letter_code
_entity_poly.pdbx_strand_id
1 'polypeptide(L)'
;MSSFDCNLQYYYLNSHLHSCLHILGSAPADLCTGNNWWGCERTGSATNYINPIQSARLRTVESFAFKYGKIEVEAQMPKGDWLWPAIWLMPKRNAYGQWPASGEIDLVEVKGNENLKKLGAYVGIQQMGQSLHWGPFWPLNGYPKTHVTRNLPDGGKFSDAFHKFGLEWTADSLKFYLDDEETMTVDPGDNGFWDYGGFGAFSSSIDNPWANSQNKLAPFDQEFYIILNVAVGNTRFFSDSLNNSPYPKPWLNTSPQAVKDFYDAKDDWYPTWNADVNNGEDAAMKIRSVRVWAV
;
A
#
# COMPACT_ATOMS: atom_id res chain seq x y z
N MET A 1 -4.28 -22.35 16.31
CA MET A 1 -3.03 -21.94 15.63
C MET A 1 -3.03 -22.59 14.26
N SER A 2 -3.45 -21.85 13.23
CA SER A 2 -3.31 -22.27 11.84
C SER A 2 -2.04 -21.61 11.28
N SER A 3 -1.05 -22.42 10.90
CA SER A 3 0.09 -21.96 10.11
C SER A 3 -0.37 -21.83 8.65
N PHE A 4 -0.22 -20.64 8.08
CA PHE A 4 -0.59 -20.37 6.69
C PHE A 4 0.66 -20.50 5.80
N ASP A 5 0.63 -21.40 4.82
CA ASP A 5 1.65 -21.47 3.77
C ASP A 5 1.48 -20.28 2.82
N CYS A 6 2.46 -19.37 2.82
CA CYS A 6 2.57 -18.30 1.84
C CYS A 6 3.17 -18.85 0.54
N ASN A 7 2.37 -18.93 -0.53
CA ASN A 7 2.89 -19.12 -1.88
C ASN A 7 3.72 -17.88 -2.28
N LEU A 8 5.04 -18.01 -2.16
CA LEU A 8 6.02 -17.02 -2.62
C LEU A 8 6.22 -17.16 -4.14
N GLN A 9 6.04 -16.06 -4.89
CA GLN A 9 6.51 -15.97 -6.27
C GLN A 9 7.79 -15.14 -6.30
N TYR A 10 8.88 -15.77 -6.76
CA TYR A 10 10.17 -15.14 -7.04
C TYR A 10 10.44 -15.22 -8.54
N TYR A 11 11.00 -14.16 -9.15
CA TYR A 11 11.55 -14.18 -10.50
C TYR A 11 12.90 -13.46 -10.50
N TYR A 12 13.83 -13.86 -11.39
CA TYR A 12 15.24 -13.38 -11.52
C TYR A 12 15.46 -12.46 -12.73
N LEU A 13 16.53 -11.65 -12.68
CA LEU A 13 16.92 -10.57 -13.60
C LEU A 13 17.19 -10.98 -15.06
N ASN A 14 16.62 -10.21 -16.01
CA ASN A 14 17.34 -9.68 -17.17
C ASN A 14 16.53 -8.55 -17.83
N SER A 15 17.13 -7.34 -17.90
CA SER A 15 16.58 -6.23 -18.67
C SER A 15 17.14 -6.24 -20.08
N HIS A 16 16.32 -6.67 -21.03
CA HIS A 16 16.59 -6.45 -22.45
C HIS A 16 15.34 -5.84 -23.07
N LEU A 17 15.54 -4.97 -24.09
CA LEU A 17 14.48 -4.77 -25.09
C LEU A 17 13.95 -6.17 -25.45
N HIS A 18 12.62 -6.34 -25.51
CA HIS A 18 11.93 -7.63 -25.70
C HIS A 18 11.65 -8.51 -24.46
N SER A 19 11.86 -8.05 -23.22
CA SER A 19 11.42 -8.81 -22.03
C SER A 19 9.90 -8.74 -21.81
N CYS A 20 9.33 -9.85 -21.35
CA CYS A 20 7.90 -10.05 -21.03
C CYS A 20 7.73 -10.20 -19.50
N LEU A 21 6.85 -9.41 -18.88
CA LEU A 21 6.50 -9.51 -17.45
C LEU A 21 5.03 -9.88 -17.28
N HIS A 22 4.74 -11.03 -16.68
CA HIS A 22 3.37 -11.41 -16.33
C HIS A 22 2.86 -10.66 -15.08
N ILE A 23 1.80 -9.87 -15.23
CA ILE A 23 1.16 -9.11 -14.15
C ILE A 23 -0.13 -9.83 -13.75
N LEU A 24 -0.19 -10.33 -12.51
CA LEU A 24 -1.46 -10.65 -11.88
C LEU A 24 -2.06 -9.33 -11.37
N GLY A 25 -3.28 -9.00 -11.79
CA GLY A 25 -3.92 -7.72 -11.48
C GLY A 25 -4.23 -7.52 -9.98
N SER A 26 -4.72 -6.34 -9.61
CA SER A 26 -4.94 -5.88 -8.23
C SER A 26 -6.22 -6.39 -7.55
N ALA A 27 -7.17 -6.96 -8.29
CA ALA A 27 -8.46 -7.43 -7.80
C ALA A 27 -8.50 -8.96 -7.57
N PRO A 28 -9.40 -9.45 -6.69
CA PRO A 28 -9.59 -10.88 -6.41
C PRO A 28 -9.91 -11.75 -7.63
N ALA A 29 -10.47 -11.15 -8.68
CA ALA A 29 -10.82 -11.82 -9.93
C ALA A 29 -9.69 -11.78 -10.96
N ASP A 30 -8.53 -11.21 -10.64
CA ASP A 30 -7.42 -11.05 -11.58
C ASP A 30 -6.55 -12.32 -11.69
N LEU A 31 -7.20 -13.48 -11.87
CA LEU A 31 -6.67 -14.40 -12.87
C LEU A 31 -6.73 -13.61 -14.18
N CYS A 32 -5.59 -13.42 -14.82
CA CYS A 32 -5.51 -12.65 -16.06
C CYS A 32 -6.60 -13.08 -17.05
N THR A 33 -7.63 -12.26 -17.23
CA THR A 33 -8.75 -12.53 -18.15
C THR A 33 -8.97 -11.40 -19.16
N GLY A 34 -8.19 -10.31 -19.10
CA GLY A 34 -8.31 -9.18 -20.01
C GLY A 34 -7.07 -8.27 -20.08
N ASN A 35 -6.87 -7.62 -21.22
CA ASN A 35 -5.67 -6.86 -21.60
C ASN A 35 -5.78 -5.34 -21.43
N ASN A 36 -6.78 -4.84 -20.70
CA ASN A 36 -6.94 -3.40 -20.47
C ASN A 36 -5.88 -2.86 -19.49
N TRP A 37 -5.48 -1.60 -19.65
CA TRP A 37 -4.50 -0.88 -18.79
C TRP A 37 -3.12 -1.56 -18.65
N TRP A 38 -2.47 -1.83 -19.79
CA TRP A 38 -1.13 -2.45 -19.88
C TRP A 38 -1.07 -3.94 -19.53
N GLY A 39 -2.25 -4.59 -19.48
CA GLY A 39 -2.42 -6.04 -19.56
C GLY A 39 -1.81 -6.85 -18.44
N CYS A 40 -1.92 -8.16 -18.59
CA CYS A 40 -1.27 -9.15 -17.74
C CYS A 40 0.13 -9.52 -18.22
N GLU A 41 0.61 -8.83 -19.24
CA GLU A 41 1.90 -9.00 -19.84
C GLU A 41 2.40 -7.61 -20.25
N ARG A 42 3.60 -7.25 -19.80
CA ARG A 42 4.30 -6.07 -20.31
C ARG A 42 5.47 -6.50 -21.17
N THR A 43 5.55 -5.93 -22.37
CA THR A 43 6.73 -6.07 -23.22
C THR A 43 7.52 -4.76 -23.23
N GLY A 44 8.81 -4.83 -22.94
CA GLY A 44 9.69 -3.67 -22.97
C GLY A 44 9.85 -3.11 -24.40
N SER A 45 9.75 -1.80 -24.57
CA SER A 45 10.00 -1.10 -25.83
C SER A 45 10.90 0.14 -25.62
N ALA A 46 11.33 0.78 -26.70
CA ALA A 46 12.11 2.03 -26.63
C ALA A 46 11.37 3.17 -25.90
N THR A 47 10.05 3.09 -25.80
CA THR A 47 9.18 4.07 -25.12
C THR A 47 8.49 3.52 -23.87
N ASN A 48 8.51 2.20 -23.64
CA ASN A 48 7.93 1.54 -22.48
C ASN A 48 8.99 0.71 -21.76
N TYR A 49 9.64 1.33 -20.78
CA TYR A 49 10.64 0.66 -19.96
C TYR A 49 9.94 -0.21 -18.91
N ILE A 50 10.31 -1.49 -18.85
CA ILE A 50 9.95 -2.35 -17.72
C ILE A 50 10.93 -2.03 -16.60
N ASN A 51 10.40 -1.77 -15.41
CA ASN A 51 11.22 -1.59 -14.22
C ASN A 51 12.04 -2.88 -13.98
N PRO A 52 13.38 -2.84 -13.97
CA PRO A 52 14.20 -4.04 -13.83
C PRO A 52 14.28 -4.56 -12.39
N ILE A 53 13.70 -3.83 -11.43
CA ILE A 53 13.64 -4.26 -10.04
C ILE A 53 12.58 -5.34 -9.87
N GLN A 54 12.96 -6.39 -9.16
CA GLN A 54 12.08 -7.47 -8.75
C GLN A 54 11.77 -7.34 -7.26
N SER A 55 10.50 -7.51 -6.93
CA SER A 55 9.99 -7.49 -5.57
C SER A 55 8.76 -8.39 -5.48
N ALA A 56 8.30 -8.66 -4.27
CA ALA A 56 7.15 -9.52 -4.01
C ALA A 56 5.89 -8.71 -3.64
N ARG A 57 4.74 -9.21 -4.09
CA ARG A 57 3.42 -8.88 -3.56
C ARG A 57 2.72 -10.18 -3.18
N LEU A 58 2.66 -10.46 -1.89
CA LEU A 58 1.98 -11.64 -1.34
C LEU A 58 0.54 -11.28 -1.05
N ARG A 59 -0.38 -12.22 -1.34
CA ARG A 59 -1.82 -12.03 -1.18
C ARG A 59 -2.45 -13.28 -0.61
N THR A 60 -3.37 -13.11 0.33
CA THR A 60 -4.10 -14.24 0.92
C THR A 60 -5.45 -14.51 0.25
N VAL A 61 -5.76 -13.88 -0.90
CA VAL A 61 -7.11 -13.89 -1.49
C VAL A 61 -7.76 -15.28 -1.63
N GLU A 62 -6.96 -16.29 -2.00
CA GLU A 62 -7.43 -17.68 -2.14
C GLU A 62 -7.39 -18.46 -0.81
N SER A 63 -6.51 -18.09 0.12
CA SER A 63 -6.24 -18.86 1.34
C SER A 63 -6.94 -18.34 2.59
N PHE A 64 -7.12 -17.02 2.70
CA PHE A 64 -7.66 -16.36 3.88
C PHE A 64 -8.20 -14.96 3.57
N ALA A 65 -9.44 -14.71 3.99
CA ALA A 65 -10.03 -13.39 4.11
C ALA A 65 -10.92 -13.39 5.36
N PHE A 66 -11.13 -12.23 5.94
CA PHE A 66 -11.97 -12.11 7.14
C PHE A 66 -12.78 -10.83 7.09
N LYS A 67 -13.87 -10.83 7.86
CA LYS A 67 -14.68 -9.66 8.15
C LYS A 67 -14.89 -9.58 9.64
N TYR A 68 -14.57 -8.41 10.18
CA TYR A 68 -14.55 -8.12 11.62
C TYR A 68 -13.59 -9.04 12.38
N GLY A 69 -12.98 -8.49 13.42
CA GLY A 69 -11.86 -9.13 14.07
C GLY A 69 -10.80 -8.13 14.48
N LYS A 70 -9.77 -8.65 15.10
CA LYS A 70 -8.50 -7.96 15.27
C LYS A 70 -7.47 -8.57 14.33
N ILE A 71 -6.68 -7.75 13.64
CA ILE A 71 -5.46 -8.17 12.95
C ILE A 71 -4.28 -7.43 13.57
N GLU A 72 -3.18 -8.15 13.77
CA GLU A 72 -1.90 -7.60 14.18
C GLU A 72 -0.81 -8.20 13.30
N VAL A 73 -0.03 -7.33 12.66
CA VAL A 73 1.15 -7.72 11.90
C VAL A 73 2.38 -7.13 12.57
N GLU A 74 3.29 -7.99 13.00
CA GLU A 74 4.55 -7.59 13.60
C GLU A 74 5.65 -7.65 12.53
N ALA A 75 6.19 -6.49 12.16
CA ALA A 75 7.09 -6.35 11.02
C ALA A 75 8.21 -5.34 11.28
N GLN A 76 9.36 -5.56 10.65
CA GLN A 76 10.44 -4.58 10.50
C GLN A 76 10.44 -4.09 9.05
N MET A 77 10.44 -2.76 8.88
CA MET A 77 10.33 -2.14 7.56
C MET A 77 11.67 -2.09 6.83
N PRO A 78 11.68 -2.29 5.50
CA PRO A 78 12.90 -2.18 4.71
C PRO A 78 13.39 -0.74 4.66
N LYS A 79 14.71 -0.61 4.65
CA LYS A 79 15.42 0.65 4.47
C LYS A 79 16.08 0.68 3.09
N GLY A 80 15.96 1.82 2.43
CA GLY A 80 16.55 2.05 1.11
C GLY A 80 15.79 3.13 0.37
N ASP A 81 16.50 3.92 -0.42
CA ASP A 81 15.89 5.02 -1.14
C ASP A 81 14.84 4.51 -2.14
N TRP A 82 13.67 5.16 -2.14
CA TRP A 82 12.55 4.91 -3.03
C TRP A 82 11.81 3.58 -2.82
N LEU A 83 12.10 2.85 -1.73
CA LEU A 83 11.28 1.71 -1.32
C LEU A 83 9.95 2.17 -0.71
N TRP A 84 8.89 1.42 -0.99
CA TRP A 84 7.53 1.63 -0.50
C TRP A 84 6.97 0.29 0.01
N PRO A 85 7.35 -0.15 1.22
CA PRO A 85 6.68 -1.24 1.92
C PRO A 85 5.24 -0.88 2.27
N ALA A 86 4.34 -1.84 2.12
CA ALA A 86 2.94 -1.73 2.53
C ALA A 86 2.42 -3.05 3.10
N ILE A 87 1.63 -2.93 4.17
CA ILE A 87 0.80 -3.99 4.74
C ILE A 87 -0.61 -3.47 4.74
N TRP A 88 -1.48 -4.11 3.97
CA TRP A 88 -2.78 -3.56 3.62
C TRP A 88 -3.76 -4.67 3.28
N LEU A 89 -5.03 -4.34 3.23
CA LEU A 89 -6.10 -5.26 2.94
C LEU A 89 -6.99 -4.73 1.83
N MET A 90 -7.44 -5.65 0.99
CA MET A 90 -8.37 -5.37 -0.11
C MET A 90 -9.59 -6.28 0.00
N PRO A 91 -10.76 -5.85 -0.49
CA PRO A 91 -11.97 -6.67 -0.44
C PRO A 91 -11.80 -7.93 -1.28
N LYS A 92 -12.28 -9.08 -0.80
CA LYS A 92 -12.30 -10.35 -1.54
C LYS A 92 -13.25 -10.32 -2.74
N ARG A 93 -14.19 -9.38 -2.77
CA ARG A 93 -15.07 -9.11 -3.91
C ARG A 93 -15.35 -7.63 -4.01
N ASN A 94 -15.40 -7.09 -5.22
CA ASN A 94 -15.78 -5.70 -5.48
C ASN A 94 -17.32 -5.52 -5.39
N ALA A 95 -17.88 -5.66 -4.19
CA ALA A 95 -19.33 -5.66 -3.97
C ALA A 95 -20.02 -4.33 -4.35
N TYR A 96 -19.27 -3.23 -4.30
CA TYR A 96 -19.79 -1.86 -4.50
C TYR A 96 -19.20 -1.17 -5.74
N GLY A 97 -18.48 -1.91 -6.57
CA GLY A 97 -17.83 -1.40 -7.78
C GLY A 97 -16.31 -1.26 -7.65
N GLN A 98 -15.72 -0.57 -8.63
CA GLN A 98 -14.26 -0.40 -8.74
C GLN A 98 -13.71 0.45 -7.59
N TRP A 99 -12.40 0.36 -7.37
CA TRP A 99 -11.72 1.15 -6.35
C TRP A 99 -12.01 2.67 -6.50
N PRO A 100 -12.26 3.39 -5.39
CA PRO A 100 -12.23 2.96 -4.00
C PRO A 100 -13.61 2.54 -3.45
N ALA A 101 -14.63 2.33 -4.31
CA ALA A 101 -16.00 2.09 -3.87
C ALA A 101 -16.18 0.83 -3.04
N SER A 102 -15.34 -0.19 -3.25
CA SER A 102 -15.32 -1.42 -2.45
C SER A 102 -14.33 -1.40 -1.28
N GLY A 103 -13.65 -0.28 -1.04
CA GLY A 103 -12.75 -0.09 0.10
C GLY A 103 -11.30 -0.57 -0.11
N GLU A 104 -10.41 -0.04 0.71
CA GLU A 104 -9.01 -0.45 0.92
C GLU A 104 -8.62 -0.05 2.34
N ILE A 105 -7.87 -0.92 3.04
CA ILE A 105 -7.42 -0.68 4.41
C ILE A 105 -5.90 -0.77 4.45
N ASP A 106 -5.22 0.35 4.64
CA ASP A 106 -3.76 0.41 4.77
C ASP A 106 -3.38 0.38 6.24
N LEU A 107 -2.97 -0.81 6.71
CA LEU A 107 -2.48 -1.02 8.08
C LEU A 107 -1.17 -0.29 8.32
N VAL A 108 -0.32 -0.20 7.30
CA VAL A 108 0.86 0.64 7.28
C VAL A 108 1.43 0.82 5.86
N GLU A 109 1.84 2.06 5.56
CA GLU A 109 2.73 2.41 4.46
C GLU A 109 3.92 3.22 4.98
N VAL A 110 5.13 2.92 4.49
CA VAL A 110 6.36 3.66 4.86
C VAL A 110 7.16 3.99 3.60
N LYS A 111 7.97 5.05 3.65
CA LYS A 111 8.99 5.36 2.63
C LYS A 111 10.34 4.89 3.17
N GLY A 112 11.05 4.03 2.45
CA GLY A 112 12.30 3.42 2.94
C GLY A 112 13.49 4.38 3.08
N ASN A 113 13.38 5.60 2.52
CA ASN A 113 14.45 6.59 2.53
C ASN A 113 14.83 7.03 3.95
N GLU A 114 16.12 7.08 4.27
CA GLU A 114 16.58 7.58 5.58
C GLU A 114 16.53 9.11 5.69
N ASN A 115 16.83 9.81 4.60
CA ASN A 115 17.07 11.26 4.61
C ASN A 115 15.96 12.07 3.95
N LEU A 116 14.80 11.44 3.71
CA LEU A 116 13.68 12.05 3.02
C LEU A 116 12.93 13.01 3.93
N LYS A 117 12.82 14.25 3.49
CA LYS A 117 12.20 15.35 4.23
C LYS A 117 11.15 16.08 3.42
N LYS A 118 10.16 16.61 4.11
CA LYS A 118 9.20 17.60 3.60
C LYS A 118 9.22 18.80 4.54
N LEU A 119 9.52 19.98 4.01
CA LEU A 119 9.63 21.22 4.79
C LEU A 119 10.52 21.08 6.04
N GLY A 120 11.63 20.33 5.91
CA GLY A 120 12.61 20.10 6.99
C GLY A 120 12.30 18.94 7.94
N ALA A 121 11.08 18.39 7.94
CA ALA A 121 10.70 17.26 8.78
C ALA A 121 10.90 15.91 8.06
N TYR A 122 11.34 14.87 8.79
CA TYR A 122 11.49 13.52 8.24
C TYR A 122 10.13 12.90 7.91
N VAL A 123 10.02 12.38 6.69
CA VAL A 123 8.83 11.68 6.15
C VAL A 123 9.23 10.37 5.45
N GLY A 124 10.45 9.91 5.71
CA GLY A 124 11.03 8.66 5.24
C GLY A 124 10.75 7.49 6.20
N ILE A 125 11.79 6.70 6.48
CA ILE A 125 11.72 5.46 7.29
C ILE A 125 11.35 5.73 8.76
N GLN A 126 11.31 6.99 9.17
CA GLN A 126 10.90 7.45 10.49
C GLN A 126 9.39 7.64 10.62
N GLN A 127 8.67 7.72 9.50
CA GLN A 127 7.24 8.05 9.45
C GLN A 127 6.46 6.92 8.79
N MET A 128 5.36 6.52 9.43
CA MET A 128 4.38 5.61 8.87
C MET A 128 3.08 6.33 8.56
N GLY A 129 2.33 5.79 7.61
CA GLY A 129 0.97 6.20 7.28
C GLY A 129 -0.02 5.05 7.45
N GLN A 130 -1.22 5.39 7.91
CA GLN A 130 -2.39 4.49 7.95
C GLN A 130 -3.55 5.18 7.26
N SER A 131 -4.31 4.43 6.47
CA SER A 131 -5.37 4.98 5.64
C SER A 131 -6.55 4.02 5.51
N LEU A 132 -7.73 4.60 5.32
CA LEU A 132 -8.84 3.93 4.66
C LEU A 132 -9.09 4.64 3.33
N HIS A 133 -9.14 3.90 2.21
CA HIS A 133 -9.65 4.44 0.96
C HIS A 133 -11.09 3.98 0.74
N TRP A 134 -11.96 4.94 0.45
CA TRP A 134 -13.40 4.76 0.27
C TRP A 134 -13.93 5.94 -0.54
N GLY A 135 -15.04 5.76 -1.24
CA GLY A 135 -15.64 6.82 -2.06
C GLY A 135 -16.23 6.26 -3.35
N PRO A 136 -17.10 7.01 -4.05
CA PRO A 136 -17.82 6.48 -5.20
C PRO A 136 -16.94 6.13 -6.39
N PHE A 137 -15.81 6.84 -6.56
CA PHE A 137 -14.83 6.62 -7.64
C PHE A 137 -13.52 7.36 -7.33
N TRP A 138 -12.45 7.07 -8.08
CA TRP A 138 -11.08 7.52 -7.79
C TRP A 138 -10.86 9.03 -7.50
N PRO A 139 -11.50 9.98 -8.22
CA PRO A 139 -11.37 11.42 -7.97
C PRO A 139 -12.04 11.87 -6.66
N LEU A 140 -13.01 11.12 -6.17
CA LEU A 140 -13.72 11.38 -4.92
C LEU A 140 -13.35 10.35 -3.85
N ASN A 141 -12.06 10.07 -3.73
CA ASN A 141 -11.55 9.23 -2.65
C ASN A 141 -11.55 10.03 -1.33
N GLY A 142 -12.29 9.52 -0.35
CA GLY A 142 -12.47 10.09 0.99
C GLY A 142 -11.29 9.88 1.95
N TYR A 143 -10.23 9.18 1.52
CA TYR A 143 -9.07 8.90 2.38
C TYR A 143 -8.47 10.08 3.16
N PRO A 144 -8.47 11.34 2.68
CA PRO A 144 -7.89 12.44 3.48
C PRO A 144 -8.61 12.66 4.81
N LYS A 145 -9.86 12.17 4.96
CA LYS A 145 -10.63 12.20 6.22
C LYS A 145 -10.27 11.06 7.17
N THR A 146 -9.62 10.01 6.66
CA THR A 146 -9.32 8.75 7.37
C THR A 146 -7.87 8.36 7.13
N HIS A 147 -6.98 9.34 7.23
CA HIS A 147 -5.55 9.16 7.07
C HIS A 147 -4.82 9.77 8.25
N VAL A 148 -3.83 9.04 8.76
CA VAL A 148 -2.97 9.51 9.83
C VAL A 148 -1.51 9.17 9.52
N THR A 149 -0.61 10.05 9.93
CA THR A 149 0.82 9.74 9.97
C THR A 149 1.34 9.77 11.41
N ARG A 150 2.32 8.92 11.70
CA ARG A 150 3.04 8.92 12.98
C ARG A 150 4.53 8.79 12.72
N ASN A 151 5.30 9.61 13.43
CA ASN A 151 6.74 9.44 13.51
C ASN A 151 7.07 8.71 14.81
N LEU A 152 8.09 7.86 14.77
CA LEU A 152 8.66 7.31 16.00
C LEU A 152 9.32 8.44 16.82
N PRO A 153 9.31 8.33 18.16
CA PRO A 153 9.97 9.30 19.03
C PRO A 153 11.48 9.36 18.76
N ASP A 154 12.09 10.51 19.08
CA ASP A 154 13.54 10.74 18.98
C ASP A 154 14.16 10.48 17.59
N GLY A 155 13.33 10.47 16.54
CA GLY A 155 13.79 10.19 15.18
C GLY A 155 14.09 8.71 14.92
N GLY A 156 13.52 7.80 15.72
CA GLY A 156 13.58 6.37 15.50
C GLY A 156 13.11 5.95 14.11
N LYS A 157 13.54 4.78 13.65
CA LYS A 157 13.25 4.27 12.31
C LYS A 157 12.52 2.94 12.41
N PHE A 158 11.52 2.75 11.56
CA PHE A 158 10.78 1.47 11.46
C PHE A 158 11.65 0.31 10.94
N SER A 159 12.87 0.60 10.49
CA SER A 159 13.89 -0.40 10.10
C SER A 159 14.73 -0.92 11.26
N ASP A 160 14.72 -0.28 12.43
CA ASP A 160 15.67 -0.60 13.51
C ASP A 160 15.16 -1.74 14.41
N ALA A 161 13.84 -1.94 14.47
CA ALA A 161 13.19 -2.98 15.26
C ALA A 161 11.92 -3.51 14.58
N PHE A 162 11.34 -4.56 15.17
CA PHE A 162 10.00 -5.00 14.80
C PHE A 162 8.96 -4.15 15.54
N HIS A 163 7.95 -3.70 14.80
CA HIS A 163 6.81 -2.94 15.30
C HIS A 163 5.51 -3.68 14.99
N LYS A 164 4.49 -3.49 15.83
CA LYS A 164 3.16 -4.05 15.63
C LYS A 164 2.25 -3.04 14.95
N PHE A 165 1.68 -3.42 13.83
CA PHE A 165 0.66 -2.67 13.11
C PHE A 165 -0.67 -3.40 13.27
N GLY A 166 -1.62 -2.74 13.94
CA GLY A 166 -2.86 -3.36 14.36
C GLY A 166 -4.10 -2.69 13.79
N LEU A 167 -5.17 -3.48 13.65
CA LEU A 167 -6.52 -3.02 13.39
C LEU A 167 -7.50 -3.83 14.24
N GLU A 168 -8.35 -3.14 15.00
CA GLU A 168 -9.59 -3.69 15.54
C GLU A 168 -10.74 -3.22 14.65
N TRP A 169 -11.46 -4.17 14.07
CA TRP A 169 -12.52 -3.92 13.11
C TRP A 169 -13.80 -4.59 13.60
N THR A 170 -14.79 -3.78 13.95
CA THR A 170 -16.09 -4.26 14.41
C THR A 170 -17.17 -3.85 13.41
N ALA A 171 -18.43 -4.17 13.69
CA ALA A 171 -19.56 -3.67 12.92
C ALA A 171 -19.79 -2.15 13.08
N ASP A 172 -19.13 -1.52 14.07
CA ASP A 172 -19.34 -0.11 14.42
C ASP A 172 -18.20 0.81 14.00
N SER A 173 -16.95 0.33 14.05
CA SER A 173 -15.78 1.16 13.82
C SER A 173 -14.55 0.37 13.36
N LEU A 174 -13.56 1.11 12.85
CA LEU A 174 -12.20 0.64 12.59
C LEU A 174 -11.24 1.43 13.46
N LYS A 175 -10.47 0.74 14.32
CA LYS A 175 -9.45 1.34 15.19
C LYS A 175 -8.07 0.81 14.81
N PHE A 176 -7.16 1.72 14.48
CA PHE A 176 -5.80 1.41 14.10
C PHE A 176 -4.85 1.55 15.28
N TYR A 177 -3.80 0.75 15.27
CA TYR A 177 -2.80 0.70 16.33
C TYR A 177 -1.39 0.69 15.77
N LEU A 178 -0.47 1.31 16.51
CA LEU A 178 0.98 1.15 16.39
C LEU A 178 1.53 0.78 17.77
N ASP A 179 2.22 -0.35 17.87
CA ASP A 179 2.83 -0.84 19.12
C ASP A 179 1.85 -0.84 20.31
N ASP A 180 0.64 -1.35 20.07
CA ASP A 180 -0.47 -1.43 21.03
C ASP A 180 -1.09 -0.06 21.42
N GLU A 181 -0.59 1.06 20.88
CA GLU A 181 -1.18 2.40 21.04
C GLU A 181 -2.15 2.74 19.90
N GLU A 182 -3.34 3.25 20.24
CA GLU A 182 -4.35 3.66 19.25
C GLU A 182 -3.86 4.90 18.47
N THR A 183 -3.89 4.83 17.15
CA THR A 183 -3.44 5.92 16.26
C THR A 183 -4.61 6.68 15.64
N MET A 184 -5.69 5.97 15.31
CA MET A 184 -6.87 6.49 14.61
C MET A 184 -8.09 5.60 14.88
N THR A 185 -9.23 6.21 15.15
CA THR A 185 -10.54 5.54 15.17
C THR A 185 -11.44 6.16 14.10
N VAL A 186 -12.09 5.31 13.30
CA VAL A 186 -13.05 5.72 12.27
C VAL A 186 -14.41 5.09 12.57
N ASP A 187 -15.37 5.93 12.94
CA ASP A 187 -16.80 5.62 13.01
C ASP A 187 -17.53 6.63 12.12
N PRO A 188 -18.16 6.19 11.02
CA PRO A 188 -18.85 7.10 10.10
C PRO A 188 -20.17 7.64 10.66
N GLY A 189 -20.61 7.18 11.84
CA GLY A 189 -21.92 7.49 12.40
C GLY A 189 -23.05 6.69 11.74
N ASP A 190 -24.28 6.87 12.22
CA ASP A 190 -25.45 6.07 11.82
C ASP A 190 -25.78 6.17 10.32
N ASN A 191 -25.43 7.29 9.69
CA ASN A 191 -25.67 7.51 8.26
C ASN A 191 -24.56 6.93 7.35
N GLY A 192 -23.51 6.35 7.94
CA GLY A 192 -22.47 5.64 7.22
C GLY A 192 -21.54 6.52 6.38
N PHE A 193 -20.64 5.85 5.64
CA PHE A 193 -19.53 6.53 4.96
C PHE A 193 -19.97 7.52 3.89
N TRP A 194 -21.15 7.37 3.27
CA TRP A 194 -21.62 8.32 2.26
C TRP A 194 -21.74 9.74 2.83
N ASP A 195 -22.40 9.85 3.99
CA ASP A 195 -22.60 11.10 4.71
C ASP A 195 -21.31 11.57 5.39
N TYR A 196 -20.52 10.65 5.96
CA TYR A 196 -19.21 10.96 6.52
C TYR A 196 -18.27 11.63 5.49
N GLY A 197 -18.35 11.20 4.23
CA GLY A 197 -17.65 11.79 3.08
C GLY A 197 -18.24 13.10 2.58
N GLY A 198 -19.52 13.36 2.87
CA GLY A 198 -20.26 14.47 2.30
C GLY A 198 -20.46 14.33 0.78
N PHE A 199 -20.47 13.10 0.25
CA PHE A 199 -20.44 12.88 -1.20
C PHE A 199 -21.70 13.38 -1.92
N GLY A 200 -22.85 13.33 -1.25
CA GLY A 200 -24.11 13.86 -1.80
C GLY A 200 -24.09 15.36 -2.11
N ALA A 201 -23.17 16.13 -1.51
CA ALA A 201 -23.06 17.57 -1.73
C ALA A 201 -22.24 17.94 -2.98
N PHE A 202 -21.50 17.00 -3.59
CA PHE A 202 -20.66 17.30 -4.75
C PHE A 202 -21.47 17.43 -6.05
N SER A 203 -22.42 16.52 -6.27
CA SER A 203 -23.31 16.54 -7.43
C SER A 203 -24.46 15.56 -7.23
N SER A 204 -25.66 15.94 -7.65
CA SER A 204 -26.83 15.06 -7.67
C SER A 204 -26.75 13.94 -8.71
N SER A 205 -25.76 13.97 -9.61
CA SER A 205 -25.54 12.93 -10.63
C SER A 205 -24.62 11.80 -10.17
N ILE A 206 -24.16 11.82 -8.93
CA ILE A 206 -23.29 10.77 -8.38
C ILE A 206 -24.16 9.84 -7.54
N ASP A 207 -24.32 8.61 -8.01
CA ASP A 207 -25.03 7.59 -7.26
C ASP A 207 -24.23 7.13 -6.04
N ASN A 208 -24.93 6.90 -4.93
CA ASN A 208 -24.33 6.32 -3.74
C ASN A 208 -24.12 4.81 -3.95
N PRO A 209 -22.87 4.31 -4.06
CA PRO A 209 -22.60 2.90 -4.29
C PRO A 209 -23.03 2.01 -3.11
N TRP A 210 -23.24 2.60 -1.94
CA TRP A 210 -23.60 1.91 -0.70
C TRP A 210 -25.08 2.04 -0.34
N ALA A 211 -25.90 2.67 -1.20
CA ALA A 211 -27.32 2.96 -0.89
C ALA A 211 -28.16 1.73 -0.53
N ASN A 212 -27.76 0.55 -1.01
CA ASN A 212 -28.45 -0.71 -0.76
C ASN A 212 -27.84 -1.51 0.41
N SER A 213 -26.74 -1.04 1.02
CA SER A 213 -26.21 -1.67 2.23
C SER A 213 -27.00 -1.21 3.44
N GLN A 214 -27.31 -2.16 4.33
CA GLN A 214 -27.90 -1.87 5.64
C GLN A 214 -26.83 -1.65 6.72
N ASN A 215 -25.55 -1.73 6.35
CA ASN A 215 -24.44 -1.61 7.28
C ASN A 215 -23.77 -0.25 7.15
N LYS A 216 -23.72 0.51 8.24
CA LYS A 216 -23.10 1.85 8.27
C LYS A 216 -21.62 1.84 7.87
N LEU A 217 -20.94 0.70 8.03
CA LEU A 217 -19.53 0.56 7.67
C LEU A 217 -19.28 0.25 6.20
N ALA A 218 -20.30 0.07 5.35
CA ALA A 218 -20.08 -0.06 3.91
C ALA A 218 -19.16 1.08 3.41
N PRO A 219 -18.02 0.77 2.75
CA PRO A 219 -17.70 -0.51 2.11
C PRO A 219 -16.94 -1.56 2.96
N PHE A 220 -16.55 -1.23 4.19
CA PHE A 220 -15.85 -2.09 5.13
C PHE A 220 -16.79 -3.04 5.88
N ASP A 221 -17.77 -3.59 5.16
CA ASP A 221 -18.75 -4.58 5.64
C ASP A 221 -18.68 -5.91 4.84
N GLN A 222 -17.63 -6.06 4.03
CA GLN A 222 -17.29 -7.27 3.26
C GLN A 222 -16.07 -7.99 3.84
N GLU A 223 -15.75 -9.18 3.33
CA GLU A 223 -14.49 -9.85 3.68
C GLU A 223 -13.30 -9.21 2.96
N PHE A 224 -12.20 -9.01 3.67
CA PHE A 224 -10.96 -8.46 3.15
C PHE A 224 -9.81 -9.47 3.29
N TYR A 225 -8.94 -9.53 2.27
CA TYR A 225 -7.73 -10.36 2.25
C TYR A 225 -6.49 -9.50 2.47
N ILE A 226 -5.43 -10.11 2.99
CA ILE A 226 -4.19 -9.42 3.38
C ILE A 226 -3.22 -9.36 2.20
N ILE A 227 -2.53 -8.24 2.07
CA ILE A 227 -1.48 -7.97 1.09
C ILE A 227 -0.22 -7.50 1.81
N LEU A 228 0.92 -8.09 1.44
CA LEU A 228 2.26 -7.66 1.86
C LEU A 228 3.08 -7.37 0.61
N ASN A 229 3.66 -6.17 0.49
CA ASN A 229 4.57 -5.87 -0.62
C ASN A 229 5.66 -4.87 -0.26
N VAL A 230 6.68 -4.81 -1.12
CA VAL A 230 7.65 -3.71 -1.18
C VAL A 230 7.65 -3.16 -2.60
N ALA A 231 6.92 -2.08 -2.85
CA ALA A 231 6.97 -1.38 -4.13
C ALA A 231 8.25 -0.53 -4.22
N VAL A 232 8.64 -0.13 -5.42
CA VAL A 232 9.81 0.75 -5.63
C VAL A 232 9.49 1.85 -6.62
N GLY A 233 9.78 3.08 -6.23
CA GLY A 233 9.41 4.28 -6.97
C GLY A 233 7.90 4.36 -7.17
N ASN A 234 7.46 5.36 -7.94
CA ASN A 234 6.11 5.57 -8.51
C ASN A 234 5.95 7.08 -8.81
N THR A 235 4.88 7.45 -9.50
CA THR A 235 4.56 8.86 -9.80
C THR A 235 3.48 9.49 -8.88
N ARG A 236 3.19 8.90 -7.71
CA ARG A 236 2.11 9.34 -6.81
C ARG A 236 2.52 9.48 -5.34
N PHE A 237 2.96 8.40 -4.69
CA PHE A 237 3.38 8.34 -3.29
C PHE A 237 4.63 9.18 -2.99
N PHE A 238 5.59 9.25 -3.92
CA PHE A 238 6.74 10.15 -3.82
C PHE A 238 6.44 11.49 -4.51
N SER A 239 6.02 12.49 -3.74
CA SER A 239 5.77 13.85 -4.25
C SER A 239 7.06 14.52 -4.76
N ASP A 240 6.95 15.33 -5.82
CA ASP A 240 8.06 16.15 -6.35
C ASP A 240 8.54 17.23 -5.35
N SER A 241 7.76 17.51 -4.30
CA SER A 241 8.13 18.46 -3.23
C SER A 241 9.02 17.87 -2.13
N LEU A 242 9.32 16.57 -2.20
CA LEU A 242 10.15 15.88 -1.22
C LEU A 242 11.62 16.15 -1.50
N ASN A 243 12.39 16.35 -0.43
CA ASN A 243 13.82 16.53 -0.49
C ASN A 243 14.54 15.32 0.13
N ASN A 244 15.37 14.62 -0.65
CA ASN A 244 16.25 13.56 -0.16
C ASN A 244 17.70 13.98 -0.43
N SER A 245 18.60 13.72 0.51
CA SER A 245 20.00 14.14 0.43
C SER A 245 20.93 13.01 0.90
N PRO A 246 22.09 12.79 0.24
CA PRO A 246 22.64 13.57 -0.87
C PRO A 246 22.00 13.30 -2.23
N TYR A 247 21.18 12.25 -2.34
CA TYR A 247 20.58 11.79 -3.59
C TYR A 247 19.11 12.26 -3.71
N PRO A 248 18.81 13.33 -4.45
CA PRO A 248 17.44 13.80 -4.62
C PRO A 248 16.60 12.83 -5.47
N LYS A 249 15.29 13.05 -5.49
CA LYS A 249 14.38 12.26 -6.33
C LYS A 249 14.75 12.40 -7.81
N PRO A 250 15.09 11.30 -8.52
CA PRO A 250 15.62 11.41 -9.88
C PRO A 250 14.54 11.56 -10.97
N TRP A 251 13.24 11.48 -10.63
CA TRP A 251 12.15 11.61 -11.60
C TRP A 251 11.11 12.64 -11.16
N LEU A 252 10.44 13.26 -12.14
CA LEU A 252 9.23 14.07 -11.94
C LEU A 252 7.98 13.20 -12.08
N ASN A 253 6.94 13.46 -11.29
CA ASN A 253 5.68 12.70 -11.38
C ASN A 253 4.95 12.88 -12.72
N THR A 254 5.25 13.97 -13.44
CA THR A 254 4.70 14.27 -14.76
C THR A 254 5.59 13.80 -15.91
N SER A 255 6.79 13.26 -15.64
CA SER A 255 7.69 12.78 -16.69
C SER A 255 7.09 11.56 -17.39
N PRO A 256 6.94 11.57 -18.73
CA PRO A 256 6.56 10.38 -19.48
C PRO A 256 7.66 9.30 -19.47
N GLN A 257 8.87 9.67 -19.03
CA GLN A 257 10.04 8.80 -18.92
C GLN A 257 10.42 8.51 -17.46
N ALA A 258 9.53 8.75 -16.49
CA ALA A 258 9.85 8.62 -15.07
C ALA A 258 10.50 7.28 -14.67
N VAL A 259 10.12 6.16 -15.32
CA VAL A 259 10.73 4.85 -15.09
C VAL A 259 12.18 4.80 -15.57
N LYS A 260 12.47 5.41 -16.72
CA LYS A 260 13.81 5.53 -17.27
C LYS A 260 14.67 6.46 -16.41
N ASP A 261 14.15 7.65 -16.08
CA ASP A 261 14.83 8.65 -15.24
C ASP A 261 15.23 8.02 -13.89
N PHE A 262 14.30 7.26 -13.30
CA PHE A 262 14.55 6.48 -12.10
C PHE A 262 15.67 5.44 -12.29
N TYR A 263 15.63 4.63 -13.36
CA TYR A 263 16.63 3.60 -13.61
C TYR A 263 18.03 4.14 -13.94
N ASP A 264 18.10 5.24 -14.70
CA ASP A 264 19.37 5.85 -15.07
C ASP A 264 20.14 6.36 -13.83
N ALA A 265 19.42 6.78 -12.80
CA ALA A 265 19.98 7.21 -11.52
C ALA A 265 20.26 6.06 -10.53
N LYS A 266 20.26 4.78 -10.98
CA LYS A 266 20.48 3.63 -10.09
C LYS A 266 21.76 3.67 -9.29
N ASP A 267 22.83 4.27 -9.83
CA ASP A 267 24.11 4.34 -9.14
C ASP A 267 24.04 5.27 -7.90
N ASP A 268 23.03 6.14 -7.82
CA ASP A 268 22.75 6.98 -6.65
C ASP A 268 21.92 6.25 -5.58
N TRP A 269 20.84 5.57 -5.98
CA TRP A 269 19.89 4.99 -5.01
C TRP A 269 20.11 3.51 -4.71
N TYR A 270 20.60 2.71 -5.65
CA TYR A 270 20.76 1.26 -5.45
C TYR A 270 21.76 0.92 -4.34
N PRO A 271 22.91 1.62 -4.20
CA PRO A 271 23.82 1.38 -3.08
C PRO A 271 23.16 1.56 -1.70
N THR A 272 22.13 2.41 -1.60
CA THR A 272 21.42 2.65 -0.32
C THR A 272 20.61 1.45 0.16
N TRP A 273 20.37 0.46 -0.71
CA TRP A 273 19.66 -0.77 -0.37
C TRP A 273 20.56 -1.84 0.25
N ASN A 274 21.88 -1.63 0.23
CA ASN A 274 22.86 -2.56 0.76
C ASN A 274 22.69 -3.99 0.18
N ALA A 275 22.38 -4.12 -1.11
CA ALA A 275 22.04 -5.40 -1.73
C ALA A 275 23.13 -6.49 -1.59
N ASP A 276 24.40 -6.09 -1.57
CA ASP A 276 25.54 -7.00 -1.41
C ASP A 276 25.94 -7.24 0.06
N VAL A 277 25.25 -6.62 1.00
CA VAL A 277 25.49 -6.76 2.45
C VAL A 277 24.35 -7.56 3.07
N ASN A 278 24.67 -8.54 3.90
CA ASN A 278 23.68 -9.36 4.60
C ASN A 278 22.59 -9.91 3.64
N ASN A 279 22.98 -10.31 2.43
CA ASN A 279 22.07 -10.78 1.38
C ASN A 279 20.91 -9.82 1.02
N GLY A 280 21.11 -8.50 1.19
CA GLY A 280 20.10 -7.49 0.88
C GLY A 280 18.94 -7.41 1.89
N GLU A 281 19.09 -8.04 3.06
CA GLU A 281 18.06 -8.07 4.11
C GLU A 281 17.70 -6.69 4.69
N ASP A 282 18.53 -5.67 4.47
CA ASP A 282 18.21 -4.29 4.86
C ASP A 282 17.07 -3.71 4.01
N ALA A 283 16.98 -4.11 2.73
CA ALA A 283 15.93 -3.70 1.80
C ALA A 283 14.73 -4.65 1.78
N ALA A 284 14.71 -5.67 2.65
CA ALA A 284 13.61 -6.63 2.78
C ALA A 284 12.66 -6.25 3.93
N MET A 285 11.35 -6.34 3.67
CA MET A 285 10.36 -6.29 4.75
C MET A 285 10.36 -7.62 5.49
N LYS A 286 10.61 -7.59 6.80
CA LYS A 286 10.69 -8.80 7.63
C LYS A 286 9.43 -8.94 8.45
N ILE A 287 8.75 -10.07 8.34
CA ILE A 287 7.52 -10.37 9.06
C ILE A 287 7.84 -11.37 10.18
N ARG A 288 7.57 -10.99 11.42
CA ARG A 288 7.68 -11.90 12.58
C ARG A 288 6.41 -12.68 12.80
N SER A 289 5.25 -12.01 12.72
CA SER A 289 3.96 -12.68 12.86
C SER A 289 2.83 -11.93 12.13
N VAL A 290 1.85 -12.69 11.66
CA VAL A 290 0.53 -12.19 11.24
C VAL A 290 -0.49 -12.95 12.08
N ARG A 291 -1.27 -12.23 12.87
CA ARG A 291 -2.27 -12.83 13.77
C ARG A 291 -3.62 -12.19 13.55
N VAL A 292 -4.65 -13.02 13.47
CA VAL A 292 -6.04 -12.60 13.30
C VAL A 292 -6.90 -13.30 14.33
N TRP A 293 -7.77 -12.54 14.99
CA TRP A 293 -8.69 -13.01 16.02
C TRP A 293 -10.11 -12.56 15.69
N ALA A 294 -11.09 -13.41 15.97
CA ALA A 294 -12.47 -12.96 16.06
C ALA A 294 -12.65 -12.16 17.37
N VAL A 295 -13.40 -11.06 17.30
CA VAL A 295 -13.85 -10.26 18.46
C VAL A 295 -15.36 -10.32 18.57
#